data_AF-A0A2X1NE79-F1
#
_entry.id   AF-A0A2X1NE79-F1
#
_cell.length_a   1.000
_cell.length_b   1.000
_cell.length_c   1.000
_cell.angle_alpha   90.00
_cell.angle_beta   90.00
_cell.angle_gamma   90.00
#
_symmetry.space_group_name_H-M   'P 1'
#
loop_
_entity.id
_entity.type
_entity.pdbx_description
1 polymer ?
#
loop_
_entity_poly.entity_id
_entity_poly.type
_entity_poly.pdbx_seq_one_letter_code
_entity_poly.pdbx_strand_id
1 'polypeptide(L)' 'MLGASVARNRGIEVATGKYVAFVDADDEVYPTMYETLMTMALEDDLDVAQCNADWCFRETGETWQSIPPIAFAQPAY' A
#
# COMPACT_ATOMS: atom_id res chain seq x y z
N MET A 1 23.65 -0.36 13.98
CA MET A 1 22.67 0.24 13.06
C MET A 1 21.27 -0.10 13.56
N LEU A 2 20.38 0.88 13.67
CA LEU A 2 18.95 0.62 13.89
C LEU A 2 18.31 0.43 12.50
N GLY A 3 17.55 -0.65 12.30
CA GLY A 3 16.91 -0.97 11.02
C GLY A 3 15.45 -0.52 10.94
N ALA A 4 14.79 -0.81 9.81
CA ALA A 4 13.40 -0.43 9.55
C ALA A 4 12.43 -0.90 10.65
N SER A 5 12.66 -2.06 11.27
CA SER A 5 11.83 -2.56 12.37
C SER A 5 11.80 -1.62 13.59
N VAL A 6 12.95 -1.04 13.95
CA VAL A 6 13.03 -0.10 15.09
C VAL A 6 12.27 1.19 14.76
N ALA A 7 12.42 1.69 13.54
CA ALA A 7 11.71 2.88 13.08
C ALA A 7 10.19 2.67 13.06
N ARG A 8 9.72 1.53 12.52
CA ARG A 8 8.29 1.16 12.49
C ARG A 8 7.71 1.03 13.90
N ASN A 9 8.39 0.32 14.81
CA ASN A 9 7.95 0.17 16.19
C ASN A 9 7.84 1.53 16.91
N ARG A 10 8.84 2.40 16.73
CA ARG A 10 8.80 3.74 17.31
C ARG A 10 7.68 4.60 16.71
N GLY A 11 7.40 4.45 15.42
CA GLY A 11 6.28 5.09 14.75
C GLY A 11 4.93 4.66 15.32
N ILE A 12 4.74 3.36 15.59
CA ILE A 12 3.53 2.83 16.22
C ILE A 12 3.34 3.43 17.62
N GLU A 13 4.39 3.49 18.44
CA GLU A 13 4.32 4.04 19.80
C GLU A 13 3.83 5.48 19.87
N VAL A 14 4.06 6.28 18.83
CA VAL A 14 3.67 7.71 18.78
C VAL A 14 2.44 7.98 17.91
N ALA A 15 1.93 6.98 17.19
CA ALA A 15 0.77 7.14 16.34
C ALA A 15 -0.51 7.39 17.15
N THR A 16 -1.33 8.33 16.71
CA THR A 16 -2.59 8.71 17.39
C THR A 16 -3.84 8.51 16.53
N GLY A 17 -3.69 7.98 15.31
CA GLY A 17 -4.80 7.70 14.40
C GLY A 17 -5.59 6.45 14.79
N LYS A 18 -6.84 6.34 14.32
CA LYS A 18 -7.64 5.10 14.47
C LYS A 18 -7.00 3.92 13.71
N TYR A 19 -6.34 4.20 12.60
CA TYR A 19 -5.63 3.25 11.76
C TYR A 19 -4.17 3.67 11.59
N VAL A 20 -3.30 2.69 11.33
CA VAL A 20 -1.89 2.88 11.00
C VAL A 20 -1.63 2.24 9.63
N ALA A 21 -0.90 2.95 8.77
CA ALA A 21 -0.41 2.41 7.50
C ALA A 21 1.11 2.57 7.43
N PHE A 22 1.76 1.60 6.78
CA PHE A 22 3.20 1.63 6.53
C PHE A 22 3.44 1.90 5.05
N VAL A 23 4.41 2.75 4.76
CA VAL A 23 4.92 3.02 3.41
C VAL A 23 6.44 3.09 3.52
N ASP A 24 7.14 2.36 2.66
CA ASP A 24 8.60 2.39 2.67
C ASP A 24 9.09 3.65 1.95
N ALA A 25 10.29 4.12 2.31
CA ALA A 25 10.80 5.43 1.86
C ALA A 25 11.11 5.46 0.36
N ASP A 26 11.20 4.29 -0.26
CA ASP A 26 11.44 4.07 -1.68
C ASP A 26 10.18 3.68 -2.46
N ASP A 27 9.02 3.61 -1.82
CA ASP A 27 7.72 3.37 -2.46
C ASP A 27 7.01 4.67 -2.85
N GLU A 28 6.09 4.57 -3.80
CA GLU A 28 5.16 5.63 -4.18
C GLU A 28 3.72 5.15 -3.98
N VAL A 29 2.83 6.07 -3.59
CA VAL A 29 1.42 5.76 -3.36
C VAL A 29 0.56 6.34 -4.48
N TYR A 30 -0.41 5.56 -4.95
CA TYR A 30 -1.41 6.10 -5.87
C TYR A 30 -2.21 7.23 -5.20
N PRO A 31 -2.60 8.28 -5.94
CA PRO A 31 -3.28 9.45 -5.36
C PRO A 31 -4.51 9.13 -4.51
N THR A 32 -5.24 8.07 -4.84
CA THR A 32 -6.49 7.66 -4.18
C THR A 32 -6.33 6.44 -3.26
N MET A 33 -5.11 5.94 -3.04
CA MET A 33 -4.86 4.69 -2.31
C MET A 33 -5.42 4.75 -0.88
N TYR A 34 -5.02 5.75 -0.10
CA TYR A 34 -5.47 5.89 1.29
C TYR A 34 -6.96 6.22 1.40
N GLU A 35 -7.50 7.04 0.50
CA GLU A 35 -8.94 7.33 0.46
C GLU A 35 -9.74 6.06 0.27
N THR A 36 -9.35 5.22 -0.71
CA THR A 36 -10.04 3.97 -1.02
C THR A 36 -10.00 3.00 0.16
N LEU A 37 -8.81 2.80 0.74
CA LEU A 37 -8.63 1.90 1.89
C LEU A 37 -9.37 2.40 3.14
N MET A 38 -9.38 3.71 3.38
CA MET A 38 -10.08 4.30 4.53
C MET A 38 -11.60 4.21 4.37
N THR A 39 -12.13 4.46 3.17
CA THR A 39 -13.57 4.29 2.88
C THR A 39 -13.99 2.85 3.16
N MET A 40 -13.26 1.86 2.63
CA MET A 40 -13.53 0.44 2.91
C MET A 40 -13.49 0.14 4.42
N ALA A 41 -12.45 0.59 5.12
CA ALA A 41 -12.28 0.31 6.54
C ALA A 41 -13.38 0.94 7.42
N LEU A 42 -13.85 2.14 7.05
CA LEU A 42 -14.87 2.86 7.81
C LEU A 42 -16.29 2.40 7.51
N GLU A 43 -16.61 2.10 6.25
CA GLU A 43 -17.96 1.67 5.85
C GLU A 43 -18.31 0.27 6.39
N ASP A 44 -17.33 -0.64 6.39
CA ASP A 44 -17.52 -2.04 6.80
C ASP A 44 -16.99 -2.34 8.22
N ASP A 45 -16.55 -1.31 8.96
CA ASP A 45 -15.91 -1.41 10.29
C ASP A 45 -14.81 -2.49 10.36
N LEU A 46 -13.89 -2.43 9.39
CA LEU A 46 -12.83 -3.43 9.24
C LEU A 46 -11.67 -3.18 10.20
N ASP A 47 -11.09 -4.27 10.71
CA ASP A 47 -9.82 -4.23 11.44
C ASP A 47 -8.64 -3.93 10.51
N VAL A 48 -8.70 -4.43 9.26
CA VAL A 48 -7.62 -4.34 8.26
C VAL A 48 -8.21 -4.18 6.86
N ALA A 49 -7.65 -3.25 6.08
CA ALA A 49 -7.89 -3.10 4.64
C ALA A 49 -6.55 -3.19 3.89
N GLN A 50 -6.54 -3.85 2.73
CA GLN A 50 -5.32 -4.08 1.94
C GLN A 50 -5.60 -3.84 0.45
N CYS A 51 -4.60 -3.29 -0.24
CA CYS A 51 -4.58 -3.20 -1.70
C CYS A 51 -3.38 -3.97 -2.28
N ASN A 52 -3.33 -4.05 -3.61
CA ASN A 52 -2.18 -4.58 -4.32
C ASN A 52 -1.03 -3.56 -4.40
N ALA A 53 0.15 -4.01 -4.81
CA ALA A 53 1.29 -3.17 -5.14
C ALA A 53 1.79 -3.49 -6.56
N ASP A 54 2.21 -2.45 -7.27
CA ASP A 54 2.78 -2.54 -8.61
C ASP A 54 4.26 -2.17 -8.57
N TRP A 55 5.05 -2.73 -9.48
CA TRP A 55 6.48 -2.46 -9.55
C TRP A 55 6.73 -1.22 -10.40
N CYS A 56 7.30 -0.17 -9.83
CA CYS A 56 7.69 1.02 -10.59
C CYS A 56 9.21 1.12 -10.78
N PHE A 57 9.63 1.50 -11.97
CA PHE A 57 11.01 1.85 -12.27
C PHE A 57 11.19 3.36 -12.07
N ARG A 58 11.91 3.74 -11.01
CA ARG A 58 12.04 5.15 -10.62
C ARG A 58 12.69 6.02 -11.70
N GLU A 59 13.59 5.48 -12.52
CA GLU A 59 14.25 6.26 -13.57
C GLU A 59 13.32 6.61 -14.74
N THR A 60 12.36 5.73 -15.07
CA THR A 60 11.50 5.87 -16.25
C THR A 60 10.07 6.27 -15.90
N GLY A 61 9.64 6.04 -14.66
CA GLY A 61 8.24 6.14 -14.23
C GLY A 61 7.37 5.00 -14.75
N GLU A 62 7.95 4.01 -15.44
CA GLU A 62 7.21 2.86 -15.94
C GLU A 62 6.76 1.98 -14.78
N THR A 63 5.52 1.50 -14.86
CA THR A 63 4.93 0.65 -13.83
C THR A 63 4.51 -0.68 -14.45
N TRP A 64 4.96 -1.79 -13.87
CA TRP A 64 4.48 -3.13 -14.16
C TRP A 64 3.35 -3.48 -13.19
N GLN A 65 2.16 -3.68 -13.75
CA GLN A 65 0.97 -4.02 -12.96
C GLN A 65 1.01 -5.48 -12.55
N SER A 66 1.08 -5.73 -11.25
CA SER A 66 1.21 -7.10 -10.71
C SER A 66 -0.08 -7.90 -10.87
N ILE A 67 -1.22 -7.20 -10.81
CA ILE A 67 -2.53 -7.77 -11.08
C ILE A 67 -3.13 -6.95 -12.23
N PRO A 68 -3.36 -7.54 -13.41
CA PRO A 68 -3.97 -6.80 -14.49
C PRO A 68 -5.38 -6.36 -14.06
N PRO A 69 -5.80 -5.10 -14.35
CA PRO A 69 -7.20 -4.72 -14.19
C PRO A 69 -8.05 -5.72 -14.97
N ILE A 70 -9.26 -6.03 -14.49
CA ILE A 70 -10.18 -7.00 -15.11
C ILE A 70 -10.41 -6.63 -16.60
N ALA A 71 -9.53 -7.15 -17.44
CA ALA A 71 -9.47 -7.01 -18.88
C ALA A 71 -8.57 -8.15 -19.32
N PHE A 72 -9.21 -9.30 -19.58
CA PHE A 72 -8.64 -10.53 -20.11
C PHE A 72 -7.76 -11.29 -19.12
N ALA A 73 -8.35 -12.33 -18.53
CA ALA A 73 -7.62 -13.56 -18.30
C ALA A 73 -6.89 -13.92 -19.60
N GLN A 74 -5.61 -13.59 -19.70
CA GLN A 74 -4.75 -14.30 -20.64
C GLN A 74 -4.77 -15.76 -20.19
N PRO A 75 -5.05 -16.72 -21.10
CA PRO A 75 -4.99 -18.12 -20.71
C PRO A 75 -3.57 -18.38 -20.21
N ALA A 76 -3.47 -18.90 -18.99
CA ALA A 76 -2.24 -19.50 -18.52
C ALA A 76 -1.81 -20.55 -19.56
N TYR A 77 -0.51 -20.52 -19.88
CA TYR A 77 0.22 -21.38 -20.82
C TYR A 77 -0.45 -22.71 -21.21
#